data_AF-A0A936DIH5-F1
#
_entry.id   AF-A0A936DIH5-F1
#
_cell.length_a   1.000
_cell.length_b   1.000
_cell.length_c   1.000
_cell.angle_alpha   90.00
_cell.angle_beta   90.00
_cell.angle_gamma   90.00
#
_symmetry.space_group_name_H-M   'P 1'
#
loop_
_entity.id
_entity.type
_entity.pdbx_description
1 polymer ?
#
loop_
_entity_poly.entity_id
_entity_poly.type
_entity_poly.pdbx_seq_one_letter_code
_entity_poly.pdbx_strand_id
1 'polypeptide(L)'
;MRVGRFFASCVCCVVVSACADEREGDAADADTMAQLSLTGGGSGGSLTGAGDSAADDDGVEKLDVGATGGAVDCPEGQVCDDCVEVEHTPCDGDSTDPFRALGLNCDGESQIQGTLDGNPLAIGLRTGFGGTMQWAPREGSKFVVLGSGFVSDLDSETPGGDLDVSPTHCNDDLGAFDPGGSLPMPVRTNDVGGDCTANDALLGTGDCSNTIQSQFSQGVAANDYTEMRVVGMVPPSNNSISYDLAFFSVEYPFYYGSQFNDMYVGWLESESWTGNISFDEMGNPISLNAGFLDFRDDGGNRPEFAGTCMRQHAGTKWLNSTAPVTPGEQITVVFAIFDLSDSILDSYVFLDNFHWGCEGTDHPMTTPVG
;
A
#
# COMPACT_ATOMS: atom_id res chain seq x y z
N MET A 1 32.08 20.57 55.70
CA MET A 1 32.33 21.94 55.18
C MET A 1 32.39 21.82 53.66
N ARG A 2 31.30 22.13 52.91
CA ARG A 2 31.05 23.43 52.24
C ARG A 2 32.28 23.87 51.40
N VAL A 3 32.27 24.06 50.09
CA VAL A 3 31.23 24.47 49.11
C VAL A 3 31.70 24.00 47.71
N GLY A 4 30.77 23.60 46.83
CA GLY A 4 31.05 23.25 45.42
C GLY A 4 31.09 24.44 44.47
N ARG A 5 31.37 24.19 43.19
CA ARG A 5 30.95 25.04 42.07
C ARG A 5 30.88 24.25 40.77
N PHE A 6 29.68 24.29 40.20
CA PHE A 6 29.28 23.84 38.87
C PHE A 6 30.03 24.60 37.77
N PHE A 7 30.32 23.92 36.65
CA PHE A 7 30.52 24.56 35.36
C PHE A 7 29.35 24.17 34.46
N ALA A 8 28.58 25.17 34.04
CA ALA A 8 27.48 25.06 33.12
C ALA A 8 27.94 25.32 31.68
N SER A 9 27.31 24.60 30.77
CA SER A 9 27.40 24.69 29.31
C SER A 9 27.01 26.08 28.78
N CYS A 10 27.61 26.47 27.65
CA CYS A 10 27.07 27.52 26.79
C CYS A 10 27.44 27.18 25.34
N VAL A 11 26.53 26.46 24.66
CA VAL A 11 26.55 26.28 23.21
C VAL A 11 25.76 27.43 22.60
N CYS A 12 26.35 28.03 21.57
CA CYS A 12 25.94 29.28 20.94
C CYS A 12 24.78 29.02 19.97
N CYS A 13 23.59 29.58 20.23
CA CYS A 13 22.54 29.73 19.22
C CYS A 13 22.94 30.85 18.24
N VAL A 14 22.97 30.55 16.95
CA VAL A 14 23.04 31.55 15.88
C VAL A 14 21.61 31.87 15.45
N VAL A 15 21.14 33.05 15.82
CA VAL A 15 19.90 33.65 15.30
C VAL A 15 20.32 34.67 14.24
N VAL A 16 19.96 34.44 12.98
CA VAL A 16 20.07 35.47 11.93
C VAL A 16 18.79 36.29 11.93
N SER A 17 18.91 37.51 12.45
CA SER A 17 17.90 38.56 12.42
C SER A 17 17.95 39.27 11.06
N ALA A 18 16.87 39.23 10.28
CA ALA A 18 16.68 40.14 9.16
C ALA A 18 15.75 41.28 9.63
N CYS A 19 16.28 42.50 9.61
CA CYS A 19 15.58 43.71 9.98
C CYS A 19 14.51 44.07 8.94
N ALA A 20 13.34 44.45 9.44
CA ALA A 20 12.29 45.14 8.73
C ALA A 20 12.71 46.57 8.35
N ASP A 21 12.17 47.07 7.25
CA ASP A 21 12.00 48.50 7.02
C ASP A 21 10.49 48.79 6.97
N GLU A 22 10.08 49.78 7.76
CA GLU A 22 8.71 50.17 8.05
C GLU A 22 8.14 51.09 6.96
N ARG A 23 6.81 51.10 6.76
CA ARG A 23 5.95 52.22 7.20
C ARG A 23 4.47 52.09 6.81
N GLU A 24 3.66 52.30 7.86
CA GLU A 24 2.38 53.04 7.95
C GLU A 24 1.19 52.53 7.11
N GLY A 25 0.15 51.93 7.73
CA GLY A 25 -0.92 52.57 8.54
C GLY A 25 -2.20 52.49 7.70
N ASP A 26 -3.42 52.18 8.14
CA ASP A 26 -4.12 52.31 9.42
C ASP A 26 -5.40 51.42 9.38
N ALA A 27 -6.03 51.24 10.54
CA ALA A 27 -7.07 50.27 10.89
C ALA A 27 -8.45 50.38 10.19
N ALA A 28 -9.22 49.28 10.15
CA ALA A 28 -10.49 49.09 10.92
C ALA A 28 -11.42 47.98 10.36
N ASP A 29 -12.13 47.34 11.29
CA ASP A 29 -13.20 46.33 11.23
C ASP A 29 -14.19 46.35 10.05
N ALA A 30 -14.65 45.16 9.63
CA ALA A 30 -16.02 44.66 9.88
C ALA A 30 -16.48 43.58 8.89
N ASP A 31 -16.92 42.47 9.48
CA ASP A 31 -17.93 41.47 9.08
C ASP A 31 -18.86 41.82 7.89
N THR A 32 -18.95 40.96 6.86
CA THR A 32 -20.21 40.74 6.14
C THR A 32 -20.26 39.42 5.35
N MET A 33 -21.27 38.61 5.71
CA MET A 33 -21.81 37.46 4.99
C MET A 33 -22.32 37.82 3.59
N ALA A 34 -22.13 36.92 2.60
CA ALA A 34 -22.83 36.97 1.32
C ALA A 34 -23.47 35.61 0.99
N GLN A 35 -24.77 35.49 1.26
CA GLN A 35 -25.68 34.54 0.63
C GLN A 35 -25.99 34.99 -0.80
N LEU A 36 -25.95 34.08 -1.78
CA LEU A 36 -26.61 34.27 -3.07
C LEU A 36 -27.83 33.35 -3.17
N SER A 37 -29.00 33.99 -3.24
CA SER A 37 -30.29 33.43 -3.67
C SER A 37 -30.65 34.09 -4.99
N LEU A 38 -31.07 33.31 -5.98
CA LEU A 38 -31.78 33.82 -7.16
C LEU A 38 -33.01 32.95 -7.44
N THR A 39 -34.17 33.55 -7.20
CA THR A 39 -35.51 33.05 -7.49
C THR A 39 -35.95 33.45 -8.90
N GLY A 40 -36.50 32.48 -9.65
CA GLY A 40 -37.88 32.54 -10.16
C GLY A 40 -38.21 33.37 -11.40
N GLY A 41 -38.90 32.74 -12.35
CA GLY A 41 -39.73 33.43 -13.35
C GLY A 41 -40.15 32.54 -14.51
N GLY A 42 -41.28 31.85 -14.40
CA GLY A 42 -41.91 31.09 -15.49
C GLY A 42 -43.04 31.83 -16.19
N SER A 43 -43.39 31.42 -17.40
CA SER A 43 -44.77 31.27 -17.93
C SER A 43 -44.79 31.15 -19.46
N GLY A 44 -45.71 30.31 -19.98
CA GLY A 44 -46.17 30.38 -21.37
C GLY A 44 -46.69 29.05 -21.90
N GLY A 45 -48.02 28.85 -21.87
CA GLY A 45 -48.67 27.62 -22.29
C GLY A 45 -49.26 27.62 -23.71
N SER A 46 -49.57 26.40 -24.15
CA SER A 46 -50.65 25.94 -25.06
C SER A 46 -50.73 26.44 -26.52
N LEU A 47 -50.74 25.50 -27.48
CA LEU A 47 -51.94 25.09 -28.25
C LEU A 47 -51.62 24.08 -29.41
N THR A 48 -52.41 22.99 -29.45
CA THR A 48 -53.03 22.26 -30.59
C THR A 48 -52.22 21.53 -31.69
N GLY A 49 -52.43 20.21 -31.79
CA GLY A 49 -53.35 19.63 -32.81
C GLY A 49 -52.81 18.67 -33.90
N ALA A 50 -53.22 17.38 -33.79
CA ALA A 50 -53.47 16.36 -34.84
C ALA A 50 -52.30 15.82 -35.72
N GLY A 51 -52.17 14.53 -36.06
CA GLY A 51 -52.95 13.31 -35.82
C GLY A 51 -52.33 12.10 -36.56
N ASP A 52 -52.81 10.89 -36.21
CA ASP A 52 -52.77 9.59 -36.95
C ASP A 52 -51.38 8.97 -37.29
N SER A 53 -51.09 7.67 -37.09
CA SER A 53 -51.92 6.46 -37.10
C SER A 53 -51.31 5.32 -36.28
N ALA A 54 -52.18 4.39 -35.88
CA ALA A 54 -51.98 3.19 -35.09
C ALA A 54 -51.03 2.11 -35.67
N ALA A 55 -50.39 1.35 -34.76
CA ALA A 55 -50.51 -0.12 -34.67
C ALA A 55 -49.95 -0.61 -33.32
N ASP A 56 -50.82 -1.27 -32.54
CA ASP A 56 -50.54 -2.02 -31.31
C ASP A 56 -49.68 -3.28 -31.59
N ASP A 57 -48.81 -3.67 -30.66
CA ASP A 57 -49.03 -4.82 -29.75
C ASP A 57 -47.71 -5.39 -29.17
N ASP A 58 -47.59 -5.25 -27.86
CA ASP A 58 -46.97 -6.08 -26.80
C ASP A 58 -45.64 -6.86 -27.01
N GLY A 59 -44.66 -6.54 -26.13
CA GLY A 59 -44.00 -7.56 -25.30
C GLY A 59 -42.47 -7.72 -25.43
N VAL A 60 -41.75 -7.21 -24.42
CA VAL A 60 -40.55 -7.74 -23.70
C VAL A 60 -39.54 -8.60 -24.52
N GLU A 61 -38.26 -8.25 -24.68
CA GLU A 61 -37.18 -8.11 -23.69
C GLU A 61 -36.00 -7.38 -24.37
N LYS A 62 -35.33 -6.50 -23.64
CA LYS A 62 -34.08 -5.86 -24.07
C LYS A 62 -32.92 -6.83 -23.83
N LEU A 63 -32.35 -7.39 -24.89
CA LEU A 63 -30.96 -7.87 -24.85
C LEU A 63 -30.08 -6.79 -25.48
N ASP A 64 -29.58 -5.92 -24.62
CA ASP A 64 -28.50 -5.00 -24.97
C ASP A 64 -27.19 -5.79 -24.92
N VAL A 65 -26.57 -5.93 -26.08
CA VAL A 65 -25.28 -6.59 -26.26
C VAL A 65 -24.22 -5.50 -26.05
N GLY A 66 -23.67 -5.45 -24.85
CA GLY A 66 -22.61 -4.53 -24.47
C GLY A 66 -21.63 -5.21 -23.52
N ALA A 67 -20.90 -6.19 -24.04
CA ALA A 67 -19.76 -6.80 -23.37
C ALA A 67 -18.46 -6.12 -23.82
N THR A 68 -17.64 -5.71 -22.87
CA THR A 68 -16.17 -5.87 -22.91
C THR A 68 -15.66 -5.91 -21.47
N GLY A 69 -15.78 -7.08 -20.85
CA GLY A 69 -15.01 -7.49 -19.68
C GLY A 69 -14.35 -8.82 -20.06
N GLY A 70 -13.06 -8.98 -19.76
CA GLY A 70 -12.17 -10.00 -20.32
C GLY A 70 -12.53 -11.45 -19.99
N ALA A 71 -13.52 -12.01 -20.70
CA ALA A 71 -13.55 -13.44 -20.96
C ALA A 71 -12.61 -13.70 -22.14
N VAL A 72 -11.68 -14.64 -21.98
CA VAL A 72 -10.95 -15.21 -23.11
C VAL A 72 -11.99 -15.70 -24.12
N ASP A 73 -12.02 -15.09 -25.31
CA ASP A 73 -12.93 -15.48 -26.41
C ASP A 73 -12.64 -16.93 -26.77
N CYS A 74 -13.40 -17.86 -26.21
CA CYS A 74 -13.32 -19.26 -26.58
C CYS A 74 -14.10 -19.48 -27.88
N PRO A 75 -13.44 -19.86 -28.98
CA PRO A 75 -14.14 -20.17 -30.23
C PRO A 75 -15.13 -21.31 -30.00
N GLU A 76 -16.36 -21.15 -30.51
CA GLU A 76 -17.41 -22.17 -30.43
C GLU A 76 -16.89 -23.54 -30.87
N GLY A 77 -16.88 -24.51 -29.94
CA GLY A 77 -16.49 -25.91 -30.20
C GLY A 77 -15.11 -26.35 -29.70
N GLN A 78 -14.39 -25.50 -28.96
CA GLN A 78 -13.20 -25.92 -28.19
C GLN A 78 -13.52 -26.03 -26.70
N VAL A 79 -12.95 -27.05 -26.03
CA VAL A 79 -12.89 -27.10 -24.57
C VAL A 79 -11.80 -26.12 -24.18
N CYS A 80 -12.17 -24.96 -23.67
CA CYS A 80 -11.27 -24.09 -22.94
C CYS A 80 -10.74 -24.92 -21.78
N ASP A 81 -9.43 -24.90 -21.54
CA ASP A 81 -8.95 -25.42 -20.27
C ASP A 81 -9.58 -24.55 -19.17
N ASP A 82 -10.59 -25.07 -18.49
CA ASP A 82 -11.22 -24.43 -17.34
C ASP A 82 -10.09 -24.06 -16.37
N CYS A 83 -10.09 -22.84 -15.83
CA CYS A 83 -9.10 -22.48 -14.83
C CYS A 83 -9.17 -23.47 -13.67
N VAL A 84 -8.07 -24.17 -13.41
CA VAL A 84 -7.97 -25.12 -12.32
C VAL A 84 -7.43 -24.37 -11.11
N GLU A 85 -8.22 -24.31 -10.04
CA GLU A 85 -7.76 -23.83 -8.75
C GLU A 85 -6.55 -24.66 -8.30
N VAL A 86 -5.50 -23.99 -7.84
CA VAL A 86 -4.32 -24.67 -7.32
C VAL A 86 -4.68 -25.26 -5.96
N GLU A 87 -4.62 -26.58 -5.83
CA GLU A 87 -4.72 -27.22 -4.52
C GLU A 87 -3.53 -26.77 -3.67
N HIS A 88 -3.80 -25.98 -2.63
CA HIS A 88 -2.79 -25.48 -1.71
C HIS A 88 -2.90 -26.16 -0.35
N THR A 89 -1.77 -26.54 0.23
CA THR A 89 -1.68 -26.98 1.63
C THR A 89 -0.52 -26.26 2.30
N PRO A 90 -0.75 -25.48 3.37
CA PRO A 90 0.31 -24.74 4.04
C PRO A 90 1.48 -25.63 4.43
N CYS A 91 2.69 -25.18 4.09
CA CYS A 91 3.92 -25.95 4.23
C CYS A 91 4.99 -25.24 5.09
N ASP A 92 4.58 -24.26 5.88
CA ASP A 92 5.41 -23.41 6.73
C ASP A 92 5.82 -24.08 8.05
N GLY A 93 5.00 -25.02 8.58
CA GLY A 93 5.32 -25.97 9.66
C GLY A 93 6.38 -25.49 10.68
N ASP A 94 7.50 -26.20 10.80
CA ASP A 94 8.69 -25.76 11.56
C ASP A 94 9.73 -25.04 10.66
N SER A 95 9.37 -24.74 9.40
CA SER A 95 10.23 -24.06 8.44
C SER A 95 10.55 -22.64 8.91
N THR A 96 11.79 -22.23 8.66
CA THR A 96 12.28 -20.86 8.79
C THR A 96 12.40 -20.14 7.45
N ASP A 97 11.90 -20.76 6.37
CA ASP A 97 11.90 -20.20 5.03
C ASP A 97 10.73 -19.22 4.86
N PRO A 98 10.98 -17.91 4.61
CA PRO A 98 9.92 -16.94 4.41
C PRO A 98 9.07 -17.19 3.18
N PHE A 99 9.60 -17.83 2.13
CA PHE A 99 8.79 -18.16 0.96
C PHE A 99 7.73 -19.21 1.32
N ARG A 100 8.08 -20.19 2.18
CA ARG A 100 7.11 -21.17 2.69
C ARG A 100 6.07 -20.57 3.62
N ALA A 101 6.47 -19.59 4.44
CA ALA A 101 5.53 -18.86 5.31
C ALA A 101 4.57 -17.95 4.53
N LEU A 102 4.96 -17.52 3.33
CA LEU A 102 4.10 -16.74 2.44
C LEU A 102 3.13 -17.61 1.61
N GLY A 103 3.25 -18.94 1.64
CA GLY A 103 2.43 -19.86 0.83
C GLY A 103 3.10 -20.37 -0.45
N LEU A 104 4.37 -20.06 -0.65
CA LEU A 104 5.14 -20.43 -1.85
C LEU A 104 6.07 -21.61 -1.58
N ASN A 105 6.50 -22.30 -2.65
CA ASN A 105 7.43 -23.42 -2.58
C ASN A 105 6.96 -24.60 -1.70
N CYS A 106 5.65 -24.79 -1.61
CA CYS A 106 5.07 -25.99 -1.00
C CYS A 106 5.26 -27.23 -1.88
N ASP A 107 5.32 -28.39 -1.23
CA ASP A 107 5.68 -29.64 -1.87
C ASP A 107 4.55 -30.07 -2.83
N GLY A 108 4.86 -30.21 -4.12
CA GLY A 108 3.88 -30.58 -5.16
C GLY A 108 3.28 -29.38 -5.91
N GLU A 109 3.58 -28.16 -5.48
CA GLU A 109 3.13 -26.92 -6.13
C GLU A 109 4.20 -26.34 -7.07
N SER A 110 3.83 -25.34 -7.86
CA SER A 110 4.75 -24.58 -8.70
C SER A 110 5.86 -23.95 -7.86
N GLN A 111 7.11 -24.28 -8.19
CA GLN A 111 8.27 -23.75 -7.48
C GLN A 111 8.67 -22.39 -8.06
N ILE A 112 9.04 -21.47 -7.19
CA ILE A 112 9.53 -20.14 -7.51
C ILE A 112 10.99 -19.98 -7.08
N GLN A 113 11.68 -19.02 -7.68
CA GLN A 113 12.96 -18.52 -7.21
C GLN A 113 12.73 -17.31 -6.30
N GLY A 114 13.10 -17.45 -5.04
CA GLY A 114 13.01 -16.39 -4.04
C GLY A 114 14.36 -15.73 -3.76
N THR A 115 14.40 -14.41 -3.62
CA THR A 115 15.56 -13.68 -3.08
C THR A 115 15.12 -12.65 -2.04
N LEU A 116 15.98 -12.40 -1.07
CA LEU A 116 15.82 -11.37 -0.05
C LEU A 116 16.98 -10.38 -0.20
N ASP A 117 16.70 -9.09 -0.10
CA ASP A 117 17.70 -8.02 -0.06
C ASP A 117 17.31 -6.99 1.02
N GLY A 118 18.30 -6.29 1.55
CA GLY A 118 18.14 -5.47 2.76
C GLY A 118 18.83 -6.05 4.00
N ASN A 119 18.55 -5.44 5.16
CA ASN A 119 19.13 -5.91 6.42
C ASN A 119 18.48 -7.23 6.86
N PRO A 120 19.25 -8.31 7.11
CA PRO A 120 18.67 -9.57 7.55
C PRO A 120 17.88 -9.50 8.86
N LEU A 121 18.12 -8.50 9.72
CA LEU A 121 17.37 -8.29 10.96
C LEU A 121 16.03 -7.57 10.74
N ALA A 122 15.84 -6.98 9.56
CA ALA A 122 14.59 -6.36 9.12
C ALA A 122 13.66 -7.35 8.39
N ILE A 123 14.04 -8.63 8.32
CA ILE A 123 13.26 -9.70 7.71
C ILE A 123 13.05 -10.80 8.75
N GLY A 124 11.80 -11.20 8.98
CA GLY A 124 11.50 -12.21 9.99
C GLY A 124 10.19 -12.93 9.77
N LEU A 125 9.94 -13.95 10.60
CA LEU A 125 8.69 -14.71 10.64
C LEU A 125 8.03 -14.54 12.00
N ARG A 126 6.70 -14.40 12.00
CA ARG A 126 5.93 -14.27 13.24
C ARG A 126 4.67 -15.12 13.21
N THR A 127 4.22 -15.54 14.39
CA THR A 127 3.01 -16.35 14.58
C THR A 127 1.82 -15.54 15.09
N GLY A 128 1.98 -14.22 15.17
CA GLY A 128 1.03 -13.27 15.75
C GLY A 128 1.70 -11.93 16.05
N PHE A 129 0.89 -10.91 16.31
CA PHE A 129 1.36 -9.59 16.72
C PHE A 129 0.38 -8.92 17.69
N GLY A 130 0.93 -8.29 18.73
CA GLY A 130 0.15 -7.49 19.66
C GLY A 130 -0.62 -8.28 20.71
N GLY A 131 -1.53 -7.57 21.41
CA GLY A 131 -2.31 -8.14 22.51
C GLY A 131 -3.60 -8.85 22.08
N THR A 132 -3.90 -8.90 20.78
CA THR A 132 -5.10 -9.53 20.20
C THR A 132 -4.73 -10.50 19.08
N MET A 133 -5.73 -11.17 18.51
CA MET A 133 -5.57 -12.03 17.33
C MET A 133 -5.83 -11.27 16.02
N GLN A 134 -5.77 -9.92 16.04
CA GLN A 134 -6.06 -9.10 14.85
C GLN A 134 -5.17 -9.45 13.66
N TRP A 135 -3.88 -9.73 13.92
CA TRP A 135 -2.92 -10.19 12.92
C TRP A 135 -2.45 -11.61 13.21
N ALA A 136 -3.41 -12.51 13.39
CA ALA A 136 -3.13 -13.95 13.30
C ALA A 136 -2.74 -14.32 11.85
N PRO A 137 -1.89 -15.35 11.64
CA PRO A 137 -1.61 -15.91 10.32
C PRO A 137 -2.90 -16.21 9.56
N ARG A 138 -2.91 -15.84 8.28
CA ARG A 138 -3.99 -15.97 7.30
C ARG A 138 -4.00 -17.35 6.68
N GLU A 139 -2.83 -17.95 6.55
CA GLU A 139 -2.66 -19.38 6.30
C GLU A 139 -1.58 -19.96 7.22
N GLY A 140 -1.50 -21.30 7.24
CA GLY A 140 -0.45 -21.99 7.99
C GLY A 140 -0.38 -21.57 9.47
N SER A 141 0.83 -21.28 9.93
CA SER A 141 1.14 -20.94 11.33
C SER A 141 2.00 -19.68 11.50
N LYS A 142 2.53 -19.12 10.41
CA LYS A 142 3.40 -17.94 10.41
C LYS A 142 3.09 -17.02 9.22
N PHE A 143 3.44 -15.75 9.36
CA PHE A 143 3.50 -14.78 8.27
C PHE A 143 4.91 -14.16 8.20
N VAL A 144 5.24 -13.57 7.05
CA VAL A 144 6.49 -12.85 6.82
C VAL A 144 6.36 -11.41 7.32
N VAL A 145 7.45 -10.87 7.87
CA VAL A 145 7.59 -9.45 8.21
C VAL A 145 8.78 -8.88 7.47
N LEU A 146 8.56 -7.78 6.77
CA LEU A 146 9.62 -6.89 6.28
C LEU A 146 9.51 -5.56 7.02
N GLY A 147 10.63 -4.98 7.42
CA GLY A 147 10.68 -3.66 8.04
C GLY A 147 11.70 -2.74 7.35
N SER A 148 11.52 -1.44 7.51
CA SER A 148 12.63 -0.49 7.49
C SER A 148 13.34 -0.40 8.84
N GLY A 149 12.89 -1.16 9.84
CA GLY A 149 13.55 -1.36 11.12
C GLY A 149 13.76 -2.82 11.50
N PHE A 150 14.28 -3.07 12.70
CA PHE A 150 14.49 -4.44 13.18
C PHE A 150 13.16 -5.13 13.55
N VAL A 151 12.93 -6.33 13.03
CA VAL A 151 11.72 -7.11 13.34
C VAL A 151 11.61 -7.44 14.84
N SER A 152 12.74 -7.54 15.55
CA SER A 152 12.75 -7.77 16.99
C SER A 152 12.14 -6.62 17.80
N ASP A 153 12.16 -5.40 17.27
CA ASP A 153 11.65 -4.23 17.98
C ASP A 153 10.13 -4.20 18.06
N LEU A 154 9.44 -4.93 17.17
CA LEU A 154 8.00 -5.15 17.25
C LEU A 154 7.56 -5.84 18.56
N ASP A 155 8.46 -6.50 19.29
CA ASP A 155 8.18 -7.12 20.60
C ASP A 155 8.55 -6.18 21.79
N SER A 156 9.13 -5.01 21.51
CA SER A 156 9.56 -4.05 22.52
C SER A 156 8.44 -3.06 22.85
N GLU A 157 7.85 -3.16 24.03
CA GLU A 157 6.78 -2.25 24.44
C GLU A 157 7.29 -0.81 24.57
N THR A 158 6.62 0.14 23.90
CA THR A 158 6.87 1.58 24.04
C THR A 158 6.90 1.95 25.53
N PRO A 159 7.87 2.73 26.04
CA PRO A 159 7.88 3.18 27.43
C PRO A 159 6.73 4.13 27.78
N GLY A 160 6.33 4.21 29.05
CA GLY A 160 5.31 5.16 29.49
C GLY A 160 5.82 6.61 29.42
N GLY A 161 5.11 7.47 28.69
CA GLY A 161 5.49 8.88 28.50
C GLY A 161 6.52 9.10 27.39
N ASP A 162 6.66 8.14 26.47
CA ASP A 162 7.50 8.26 25.29
C ASP A 162 7.00 9.34 24.32
N LEU A 163 7.89 9.81 23.45
CA LEU A 163 7.59 10.86 22.48
C LEU A 163 7.29 10.25 21.11
N ASP A 164 6.10 10.49 20.57
CA ASP A 164 5.70 9.90 19.28
C ASP A 164 6.63 10.32 18.11
N VAL A 165 7.24 11.51 18.18
CA VAL A 165 8.17 12.02 17.15
C VAL A 165 9.57 11.38 17.21
N SER A 166 9.89 10.70 18.32
CA SER A 166 11.19 10.07 18.56
C SER A 166 11.00 8.95 19.59
N PRO A 167 10.29 7.88 19.21
CA PRO A 167 10.02 6.77 20.12
C PRO A 167 11.32 6.08 20.53
N THR A 168 11.28 5.31 21.61
CA THR A 168 12.44 4.59 22.14
C THR A 168 12.75 3.29 21.37
N HIS A 169 11.75 2.76 20.65
CA HIS A 169 11.80 1.52 19.88
C HIS A 169 11.22 1.75 18.49
N CYS A 170 11.52 0.85 17.56
CA CYS A 170 11.09 0.96 16.16
C CYS A 170 11.52 2.32 15.55
N ASN A 171 12.81 2.61 15.69
CA ASN A 171 13.47 3.81 15.20
C ASN A 171 14.94 3.51 14.81
N ASP A 172 15.13 2.39 14.14
CA ASP A 172 16.43 1.80 13.87
C ASP A 172 16.93 2.15 12.46
N ASP A 173 18.05 2.86 12.38
CA ASP A 173 18.81 3.03 11.13
C ASP A 173 19.49 1.70 10.73
N LEU A 174 19.08 1.10 9.61
CA LEU A 174 19.63 -0.16 9.10
C LEU A 174 20.98 0.03 8.40
N GLY A 175 21.40 1.27 8.16
CA GLY A 175 22.78 1.67 7.96
C GLY A 175 23.19 1.89 6.51
N ALA A 176 23.28 0.84 5.69
CA ALA A 176 23.81 0.95 4.32
C ALA A 176 22.79 0.54 3.24
N PHE A 177 21.54 0.31 3.64
CA PHE A 177 20.47 -0.19 2.78
C PHE A 177 19.71 0.99 2.14
N ASP A 178 20.45 1.98 1.65
CA ASP A 178 19.91 3.25 1.15
C ASP A 178 20.09 3.34 -0.37
N PRO A 179 19.17 2.77 -1.17
CA PRO A 179 19.28 2.86 -2.62
C PRO A 179 19.14 4.31 -3.13
N GLY A 180 18.63 5.23 -2.31
CA GLY A 180 18.62 6.65 -2.56
C GLY A 180 17.56 7.04 -3.59
N GLY A 181 17.92 7.90 -4.56
CA GLY A 181 16.97 8.48 -5.51
C GLY A 181 16.41 7.53 -6.58
N SER A 182 16.65 6.23 -6.46
CA SER A 182 16.11 5.20 -7.34
C SER A 182 15.89 3.92 -6.56
N LEU A 183 14.88 3.14 -6.91
CA LEU A 183 14.63 1.83 -6.32
C LEU A 183 15.35 0.72 -7.10
N PRO A 184 15.71 -0.40 -6.45
CA PRO A 184 16.24 -1.57 -7.15
C PRO A 184 15.31 -2.06 -8.26
N MET A 185 15.88 -2.35 -9.42
CA MET A 185 15.12 -2.92 -10.55
C MET A 185 14.42 -4.22 -10.14
N PRO A 186 13.20 -4.51 -10.64
CA PRO A 186 12.47 -3.79 -11.67
C PRO A 186 11.63 -2.61 -11.18
N VAL A 187 11.62 -2.30 -9.89
CA VAL A 187 10.73 -1.28 -9.34
C VAL A 187 11.10 0.08 -9.92
N ARG A 188 10.13 0.73 -10.58
CA ARG A 188 10.30 2.06 -11.18
C ARG A 188 9.38 3.04 -10.50
N THR A 189 9.89 4.25 -10.30
CA THR A 189 9.14 5.33 -9.65
C THR A 189 8.43 6.24 -10.65
N ASN A 190 8.71 6.12 -11.95
CA ASN A 190 8.10 7.01 -12.94
C ASN A 190 6.71 6.52 -13.36
N ASP A 191 5.78 7.46 -13.48
CA ASP A 191 4.45 7.26 -14.01
C ASP A 191 4.50 6.85 -15.49
N VAL A 192 3.46 6.16 -15.91
CA VAL A 192 3.15 5.84 -17.30
C VAL A 192 2.12 6.83 -17.84
N GLY A 193 2.46 7.49 -18.94
CA GLY A 193 1.55 8.37 -19.67
C GLY A 193 0.52 7.59 -20.50
N GLY A 194 -0.57 7.15 -19.89
CA GLY A 194 -1.65 6.42 -20.57
C GLY A 194 -2.35 5.43 -19.65
N ASP A 195 -3.09 4.50 -20.26
CA ASP A 195 -3.77 3.39 -19.58
C ASP A 195 -3.13 2.09 -20.06
N CYS A 196 -2.44 1.39 -19.15
CA CYS A 196 -1.76 0.13 -19.46
C CYS A 196 -2.72 -1.00 -19.80
N THR A 197 -3.96 -0.96 -19.32
CA THR A 197 -4.98 -1.98 -19.64
C THR A 197 -5.47 -1.88 -21.08
N ALA A 198 -5.25 -0.73 -21.72
CA ALA A 198 -5.67 -0.45 -23.09
C ALA A 198 -4.51 -0.47 -24.10
N ASN A 199 -3.26 -0.50 -23.64
CA ASN A 199 -2.08 -0.41 -24.50
C ASN A 199 -0.85 -1.11 -23.92
N ASP A 200 -0.64 -2.36 -24.32
CA ASP A 200 0.47 -3.22 -23.90
C ASP A 200 1.86 -2.62 -24.15
N ALA A 201 2.00 -1.67 -25.10
CA ALA A 201 3.26 -0.99 -25.36
C ALA A 201 3.74 -0.10 -24.18
N LEU A 202 2.86 0.12 -23.20
CA LEU A 202 3.15 0.85 -21.97
C LEU A 202 3.72 -0.04 -20.85
N LEU A 203 3.49 -1.35 -20.91
CA LEU A 203 4.04 -2.30 -19.92
C LEU A 203 5.58 -2.26 -19.93
N GLY A 204 6.19 -2.33 -18.76
CA GLY A 204 7.65 -2.20 -18.58
C GLY A 204 8.21 -0.77 -18.69
N THR A 205 7.41 0.24 -19.07
CA THR A 205 7.91 1.61 -19.25
C THR A 205 7.92 2.46 -17.98
N GLY A 206 7.19 2.04 -16.94
CA GLY A 206 7.04 2.74 -15.68
C GLY A 206 6.09 2.00 -14.74
N ASP A 207 5.53 2.71 -13.77
CA ASP A 207 4.47 2.26 -12.88
C ASP A 207 3.09 2.48 -13.53
N CYS A 208 2.46 1.40 -14.01
CA CYS A 208 1.10 1.48 -14.60
C CYS A 208 0.03 1.96 -13.62
N SER A 209 0.27 1.86 -12.31
CA SER A 209 -0.67 2.36 -11.29
C SER A 209 -0.59 3.88 -11.11
N ASN A 210 0.52 4.51 -11.53
CA ASN A 210 0.83 5.92 -11.27
C ASN A 210 0.72 6.32 -9.79
N THR A 211 1.02 5.38 -8.87
CA THR A 211 0.87 5.61 -7.43
C THR A 211 2.18 5.98 -6.76
N ILE A 212 3.33 5.66 -7.36
CA ILE A 212 4.63 5.83 -6.72
C ILE A 212 5.23 7.24 -6.95
N GLN A 213 5.16 7.79 -8.17
CA GLN A 213 6.00 8.95 -8.55
C GLN A 213 5.79 10.17 -7.66
N SER A 214 4.53 10.53 -7.42
CA SER A 214 4.17 11.71 -6.64
C SER A 214 4.66 11.61 -5.20
N GLN A 215 4.50 10.43 -4.58
CA GLN A 215 4.93 10.20 -3.21
C GLN A 215 6.45 10.16 -3.13
N PHE A 216 7.11 9.36 -3.97
CA PHE A 216 8.57 9.22 -3.97
C PHE A 216 9.29 10.55 -4.22
N SER A 217 8.74 11.40 -5.10
CA SER A 217 9.32 12.71 -5.42
C SER A 217 9.27 13.71 -4.25
N GLN A 218 8.44 13.47 -3.24
CA GLN A 218 8.37 14.34 -2.07
C GLN A 218 9.54 14.11 -1.11
N GLY A 219 9.95 12.86 -0.88
CA GLY A 219 11.09 12.54 -0.02
C GLY A 219 12.40 12.27 -0.75
N VAL A 220 12.39 12.13 -2.09
CA VAL A 220 13.53 12.09 -3.03
C VAL A 220 14.57 10.99 -2.84
N ALA A 221 14.51 10.22 -1.76
CA ALA A 221 15.39 9.09 -1.46
C ALA A 221 14.64 8.02 -0.67
N ALA A 222 14.88 6.76 -1.03
CA ALA A 222 14.56 5.61 -0.20
C ALA A 222 15.76 5.24 0.67
N ASN A 223 15.50 5.05 1.96
CA ASN A 223 16.45 4.59 2.97
C ASN A 223 15.91 3.33 3.64
N ASP A 224 16.79 2.59 4.32
CA ASP A 224 16.41 1.38 5.07
C ASP A 224 15.57 0.37 4.27
N TYR A 225 15.97 0.21 3.02
CA TYR A 225 15.28 -0.60 2.04
C TYR A 225 15.40 -2.10 2.35
N THR A 226 14.25 -2.74 2.43
CA THR A 226 14.13 -4.19 2.58
C THR A 226 13.18 -4.73 1.52
N GLU A 227 13.59 -5.78 0.80
CA GLU A 227 12.74 -6.46 -0.17
C GLU A 227 12.72 -7.99 -0.05
N MET A 228 11.58 -8.56 -0.43
CA MET A 228 11.41 -9.96 -0.77
C MET A 228 10.95 -10.05 -2.23
N ARG A 229 11.65 -10.86 -3.02
CA ARG A 229 11.44 -10.99 -4.46
C ARG A 229 11.15 -12.43 -4.86
N VAL A 230 10.16 -12.59 -5.73
CA VAL A 230 9.67 -13.86 -6.25
C VAL A 230 9.75 -13.82 -7.77
N VAL A 231 10.46 -14.77 -8.36
CA VAL A 231 10.46 -15.00 -9.82
C VAL A 231 9.92 -16.40 -10.07
N GLY A 232 8.84 -16.51 -10.84
CA GLY A 232 8.12 -17.77 -10.97
C GLY A 232 7.35 -17.89 -12.27
N MET A 233 7.05 -19.13 -12.65
CA MET A 233 6.12 -19.41 -13.74
C MET A 233 4.70 -19.40 -13.20
N VAL A 234 3.81 -18.64 -13.83
CA VAL A 234 2.38 -18.71 -13.56
C VAL A 234 1.88 -20.10 -13.96
N PRO A 235 1.11 -20.81 -13.10
CA PRO A 235 0.58 -22.11 -13.48
C PRO A 235 -0.27 -22.03 -14.76
N PRO A 236 -0.32 -23.09 -15.59
CA PRO A 236 -0.83 -23.02 -16.97
C PRO A 236 -2.28 -22.57 -17.15
N SER A 237 -3.09 -22.59 -16.10
CA SER A 237 -4.50 -22.25 -16.14
C SER A 237 -4.87 -21.02 -15.29
N ASN A 238 -3.95 -20.49 -14.49
CA ASN A 238 -4.22 -19.39 -13.55
C ASN A 238 -3.96 -18.03 -14.18
N ASN A 239 -4.79 -17.05 -13.84
CA ASN A 239 -4.82 -15.72 -14.45
C ASN A 239 -4.73 -14.58 -13.42
N SER A 240 -4.53 -14.90 -12.15
CA SER A 240 -4.30 -13.91 -11.11
C SER A 240 -3.32 -14.40 -10.05
N ILE A 241 -2.73 -13.43 -9.35
CA ILE A 241 -2.09 -13.62 -8.07
C ILE A 241 -2.86 -12.83 -7.02
N SER A 242 -2.88 -13.32 -5.79
CA SER A 242 -3.23 -12.47 -4.66
C SER A 242 -2.44 -12.83 -3.41
N TYR A 243 -2.38 -11.90 -2.47
CA TYR A 243 -1.72 -12.07 -1.18
C TYR A 243 -2.32 -11.10 -0.16
N ASP A 244 -2.18 -11.46 1.12
CA ASP A 244 -2.62 -10.62 2.23
C ASP A 244 -1.45 -9.79 2.76
N LEU A 245 -1.71 -8.52 3.08
CA LEU A 245 -0.74 -7.61 3.68
C LEU A 245 -1.31 -6.76 4.81
N ALA A 246 -0.48 -6.36 5.78
CA ALA A 246 -0.83 -5.36 6.78
C ALA A 246 0.34 -4.40 6.99
N PHE A 247 0.08 -3.10 6.96
CA PHE A 247 1.11 -2.06 7.06
C PHE A 247 1.05 -1.35 8.41
N PHE A 248 2.21 -0.97 8.93
CA PHE A 248 2.40 -0.33 10.23
C PHE A 248 3.46 0.76 10.09
N SER A 249 3.27 1.90 10.75
CA SER A 249 4.25 2.99 10.74
C SER A 249 4.27 3.71 12.09
N VAL A 250 5.48 3.93 12.62
CA VAL A 250 5.69 4.74 13.83
C VAL A 250 5.71 6.25 13.54
N GLU A 251 5.62 6.66 12.29
CA GLU A 251 5.47 8.07 11.91
C GLU A 251 4.12 8.68 12.35
N TYR A 252 3.12 7.83 12.61
CA TYR A 252 1.84 8.25 13.20
C TYR A 252 2.01 8.61 14.69
N PRO A 253 1.32 9.65 15.22
CA PRO A 253 0.46 10.59 14.52
C PRO A 253 1.21 11.79 13.93
N PHE A 254 2.49 11.96 14.23
CA PHE A 254 3.19 13.23 14.04
C PHE A 254 3.30 13.65 12.56
N TYR A 255 3.57 12.69 11.67
CA TYR A 255 3.73 12.93 10.24
C TYR A 255 2.49 12.60 9.40
N TYR A 256 1.37 12.21 10.05
CA TYR A 256 0.13 11.93 9.35
C TYR A 256 -0.38 13.17 8.59
N GLY A 257 -0.64 13.02 7.29
CA GLY A 257 -1.00 14.12 6.39
C GLY A 257 0.17 15.00 5.95
N SER A 258 1.40 14.61 6.30
CA SER A 258 2.63 15.27 5.85
C SER A 258 3.19 14.60 4.59
N GLN A 259 4.24 15.20 4.03
CA GLN A 259 4.97 14.66 2.88
C GLN A 259 5.98 13.56 3.26
N PHE A 260 6.34 13.48 4.55
CA PHE A 260 7.15 12.41 5.12
C PHE A 260 6.23 11.21 5.31
N ASN A 261 6.43 10.17 4.49
CA ASN A 261 5.73 8.90 4.63
C ASN A 261 6.61 7.78 4.10
N ASP A 262 6.77 6.75 4.91
CA ASP A 262 7.33 5.48 4.47
C ASP A 262 6.38 4.79 3.50
N MET A 263 6.95 3.95 2.65
CA MET A 263 6.21 3.32 1.58
C MET A 263 6.39 1.80 1.60
N TYR A 264 5.26 1.12 1.41
CA TYR A 264 5.25 -0.26 0.94
C TYR A 264 4.88 -0.27 -0.55
N VAL A 265 5.63 -1.05 -1.34
CA VAL A 265 5.38 -1.29 -2.75
C VAL A 265 5.34 -2.78 -3.00
N GLY A 266 4.19 -3.29 -3.42
CA GLY A 266 4.07 -4.58 -4.08
C GLY A 266 4.20 -4.35 -5.57
N TRP A 267 5.32 -4.70 -6.19
CA TRP A 267 5.56 -4.51 -7.63
C TRP A 267 5.37 -5.82 -8.40
N LEU A 268 4.73 -5.76 -9.56
CA LEU A 268 4.60 -6.87 -10.50
C LEU A 268 5.22 -6.51 -11.85
N GLU A 269 6.01 -7.41 -12.43
CA GLU A 269 6.29 -7.48 -13.87
C GLU A 269 5.61 -8.72 -14.45
N SER A 270 4.63 -8.50 -15.33
CA SER A 270 3.82 -9.48 -16.06
C SER A 270 3.48 -8.91 -17.44
N GLU A 271 3.13 -9.78 -18.39
CA GLU A 271 2.51 -9.44 -19.67
C GLU A 271 1.12 -8.80 -19.52
N SER A 272 0.47 -8.95 -18.36
CA SER A 272 -0.83 -8.32 -18.06
C SER A 272 -0.71 -7.01 -17.26
N TRP A 273 0.39 -6.81 -16.52
CA TRP A 273 0.58 -5.60 -15.70
C TRP A 273 2.06 -5.34 -15.40
N THR A 274 2.46 -4.06 -15.37
CA THR A 274 3.76 -3.66 -14.83
C THR A 274 3.63 -2.45 -13.91
N GLY A 275 3.82 -2.63 -12.61
CA GLY A 275 3.67 -1.52 -11.66
C GLY A 275 3.37 -1.96 -10.24
N ASN A 276 3.02 -0.99 -9.40
CA ASN A 276 2.50 -1.28 -8.07
C ASN A 276 1.16 -2.03 -8.18
N ILE A 277 0.94 -2.99 -7.28
CA ILE A 277 -0.28 -3.80 -7.15
C ILE A 277 -0.93 -3.66 -5.77
N SER A 278 -0.39 -2.77 -4.92
CA SER A 278 -0.92 -2.47 -3.60
C SER A 278 -1.08 -0.96 -3.37
N PHE A 279 -2.32 -0.49 -3.44
CA PHE A 279 -2.69 0.92 -3.29
C PHE A 279 -4.17 1.04 -2.94
N ASP A 280 -4.58 2.16 -2.36
CA ASP A 280 -5.97 2.41 -2.00
C ASP A 280 -6.85 2.81 -3.21
N GLU A 281 -8.17 2.83 -3.00
CA GLU A 281 -9.14 3.20 -4.04
C GLU A 281 -8.98 4.64 -4.58
N MET A 282 -8.20 5.49 -3.90
CA MET A 282 -7.90 6.86 -4.31
C MET A 282 -6.59 6.95 -5.11
N GLY A 283 -5.90 5.83 -5.34
CA GLY A 283 -4.62 5.78 -6.04
C GLY A 283 -3.44 6.22 -5.16
N ASN A 284 -3.56 6.15 -3.83
CA ASN A 284 -2.43 6.34 -2.94
C ASN A 284 -1.73 5.00 -2.69
N PRO A 285 -0.38 4.97 -2.71
CA PRO A 285 0.36 3.77 -2.35
C PRO A 285 0.14 3.45 -0.86
N ILE A 286 0.32 2.18 -0.48
CA ILE A 286 0.30 1.79 0.93
C ILE A 286 1.42 2.53 1.66
N SER A 287 1.00 3.39 2.56
CA SER A 287 1.84 4.33 3.31
C SER A 287 1.03 4.84 4.51
N LEU A 288 1.66 5.66 5.36
CA LEU A 288 0.98 6.35 6.46
C LEU A 288 -0.30 7.10 6.02
N ASN A 289 -0.31 7.64 4.80
CA ASN A 289 -1.41 8.45 4.27
C ASN A 289 -2.45 7.66 3.46
N ALA A 290 -2.33 6.34 3.35
CA ALA A 290 -3.30 5.51 2.66
C ALA A 290 -4.67 5.50 3.36
N GLY A 291 -5.73 5.26 2.59
CA GLY A 291 -7.12 5.15 3.05
C GLY A 291 -7.40 4.00 4.02
N PHE A 292 -6.42 3.12 4.27
CA PHE A 292 -6.56 1.89 5.07
C PHE A 292 -6.06 2.00 6.52
N LEU A 293 -5.70 3.19 7.01
CA LEU A 293 -5.19 3.37 8.37
C LEU A 293 -6.31 3.24 9.44
N ASP A 294 -6.76 2.00 9.67
CA ASP A 294 -7.86 1.60 10.56
C ASP A 294 -7.51 1.71 12.06
N PHE A 295 -6.30 1.33 12.43
CA PHE A 295 -5.86 1.26 13.83
C PHE A 295 -4.95 2.43 14.15
N ARG A 296 -5.54 3.54 14.61
CA ARG A 296 -4.82 4.73 15.06
C ARG A 296 -4.83 4.82 16.58
N ASP A 297 -3.69 4.64 17.23
CA ASP A 297 -3.59 4.58 18.70
C ASP A 297 -3.27 5.92 19.35
N ASP A 298 -4.05 6.97 19.08
CA ASP A 298 -3.84 8.32 19.64
C ASP A 298 -3.69 8.36 21.18
N GLY A 299 -4.23 7.35 21.86
CA GLY A 299 -4.24 7.24 23.33
C GLY A 299 -3.19 6.30 23.91
N GLY A 300 -2.39 5.61 23.08
CA GLY A 300 -1.42 4.62 23.53
C GLY A 300 -2.04 3.45 24.31
N ASN A 301 -3.28 3.09 24.02
CA ASN A 301 -4.07 2.15 24.83
C ASN A 301 -4.85 1.12 24.01
N ARG A 302 -4.62 1.04 22.70
CA ARG A 302 -5.22 0.01 21.86
C ARG A 302 -4.75 -1.38 22.28
N PRO A 303 -5.68 -2.33 22.51
CA PRO A 303 -5.31 -3.70 22.83
C PRO A 303 -4.54 -4.38 21.69
N GLU A 304 -4.79 -3.98 20.44
CA GLU A 304 -4.09 -4.50 19.27
C GLU A 304 -2.59 -4.21 19.31
N PHE A 305 -2.16 -3.08 19.89
CA PHE A 305 -0.73 -2.73 20.02
C PHE A 305 -0.18 -2.90 21.44
N ALA A 306 -0.94 -3.57 22.33
CA ALA A 306 -0.47 -3.79 23.69
C ALA A 306 0.80 -4.68 23.70
N GLY A 307 1.83 -4.23 24.40
CA GLY A 307 3.10 -4.95 24.54
C GLY A 307 4.05 -4.82 23.34
N THR A 308 3.83 -3.87 22.42
CA THR A 308 4.64 -3.71 21.21
C THR A 308 5.14 -2.27 21.07
N CYS A 309 6.07 -2.04 20.12
CA CYS A 309 6.57 -0.70 19.83
C CYS A 309 5.52 0.16 19.10
N MET A 310 4.46 -0.47 18.56
CA MET A 310 3.41 0.22 17.80
C MET A 310 2.37 0.91 18.69
N ARG A 311 2.53 0.83 20.01
CA ARG A 311 1.68 1.59 20.93
C ARG A 311 1.90 3.08 20.71
N GLN A 312 0.83 3.86 20.64
CA GLN A 312 0.80 5.29 20.23
C GLN A 312 0.86 5.55 18.71
N HIS A 313 1.04 4.51 17.91
CA HIS A 313 1.24 4.63 16.47
C HIS A 313 0.06 4.06 15.69
N ALA A 314 0.26 3.68 14.41
CA ALA A 314 -0.84 3.21 13.59
C ALA A 314 -0.49 2.06 12.64
N GLY A 315 -1.54 1.37 12.21
CA GLY A 315 -1.47 0.34 11.20
C GLY A 315 -2.81 0.03 10.56
N THR A 316 -2.79 -0.83 9.56
CA THR A 316 -3.96 -1.27 8.80
C THR A 316 -4.54 -2.56 9.37
N LYS A 317 -5.77 -2.90 8.98
CA LYS A 317 -6.21 -4.31 9.00
C LYS A 317 -5.37 -5.13 8.01
N TRP A 318 -5.55 -6.45 8.03
CA TRP A 318 -5.21 -7.24 6.85
C TRP A 318 -5.97 -6.71 5.64
N LEU A 319 -5.23 -6.50 4.56
CA LEU A 319 -5.71 -6.13 3.23
C LEU A 319 -5.38 -7.30 2.30
N ASN A 320 -6.19 -7.50 1.27
CA ASN A 320 -5.90 -8.44 0.19
C ASN A 320 -5.60 -7.64 -1.08
N SER A 321 -4.44 -7.89 -1.68
CA SER A 321 -4.06 -7.34 -2.99
C SER A 321 -4.17 -8.43 -4.04
N THR A 322 -4.95 -8.19 -5.09
CA THR A 322 -5.11 -9.08 -6.26
C THR A 322 -4.63 -8.38 -7.52
N ALA A 323 -3.94 -9.09 -8.41
CA ALA A 323 -3.47 -8.55 -9.70
C ALA A 323 -3.57 -9.58 -10.84
N PRO A 324 -3.83 -9.15 -12.09
CA PRO A 324 -3.83 -10.04 -13.25
C PRO A 324 -2.45 -10.53 -13.63
N VAL A 325 -2.41 -11.77 -14.10
CA VAL A 325 -1.25 -12.38 -14.76
C VAL A 325 -1.70 -13.25 -15.94
N THR A 326 -0.79 -13.54 -16.86
CA THR A 326 -1.02 -14.38 -18.02
C THR A 326 -0.66 -15.84 -17.70
N PRO A 327 -1.54 -16.81 -17.95
CA PRO A 327 -1.23 -18.23 -17.71
C PRO A 327 0.03 -18.69 -18.45
N GLY A 328 0.94 -19.37 -17.73
CA GLY A 328 2.17 -19.92 -18.30
C GLY A 328 3.29 -18.93 -18.58
N GLU A 329 3.14 -17.65 -18.24
CA GLU A 329 4.23 -16.67 -18.34
C GLU A 329 5.23 -16.77 -17.17
N GLN A 330 6.37 -16.09 -17.29
CA GLN A 330 7.25 -15.82 -16.15
C GLN A 330 6.95 -14.43 -15.60
N ILE A 331 6.69 -14.33 -14.30
CA ILE A 331 6.51 -13.06 -13.60
C ILE A 331 7.63 -12.78 -12.62
N THR A 332 7.80 -11.49 -12.28
CA THR A 332 8.54 -11.05 -11.10
C THR A 332 7.62 -10.28 -10.17
N VAL A 333 7.55 -10.69 -8.90
CA VAL A 333 6.88 -9.95 -7.83
C VAL A 333 7.94 -9.44 -6.84
N VAL A 334 7.90 -8.17 -6.46
CA VAL A 334 8.76 -7.59 -5.42
C VAL A 334 7.87 -7.00 -4.34
N PHE A 335 8.09 -7.40 -3.10
CA PHE A 335 7.51 -6.76 -1.91
C PHE A 335 8.61 -5.94 -1.27
N ALA A 336 8.49 -4.62 -1.31
CA ALA A 336 9.50 -3.70 -0.82
C ALA A 336 8.93 -2.74 0.21
N ILE A 337 9.69 -2.48 1.27
CA ILE A 337 9.42 -1.45 2.26
C ILE A 337 10.66 -0.61 2.48
N PHE A 338 10.49 0.69 2.67
CA PHE A 338 11.58 1.63 2.87
C PHE A 338 11.07 2.92 3.49
N ASP A 339 11.98 3.59 4.20
CA ASP A 339 11.75 4.94 4.67
C ASP A 339 11.92 5.92 3.53
N LEU A 340 11.08 6.94 3.49
CA LEU A 340 11.19 8.00 2.50
C LEU A 340 11.73 9.27 3.17
N SER A 341 12.73 9.89 2.54
CA SER A 341 13.43 11.10 3.01
C SER A 341 14.51 10.86 4.07
N ASP A 342 14.22 10.18 5.17
CA ASP A 342 15.20 9.85 6.22
C ASP A 342 15.15 8.36 6.61
N SER A 343 15.80 7.99 7.71
CA SER A 343 16.08 6.61 8.17
C SER A 343 15.82 6.49 9.69
N ILE A 344 14.83 7.24 10.19
CA ILE A 344 14.67 7.49 11.63
C ILE A 344 13.51 6.70 12.23
N LEU A 345 12.37 6.65 11.55
CA LEU A 345 11.14 6.08 12.09
C LEU A 345 10.72 4.91 11.23
N ASP A 346 10.60 3.75 11.85
CA ASP A 346 10.43 2.53 11.09
C ASP A 346 8.96 2.28 10.68
N SER A 347 8.83 1.59 9.57
CA SER A 347 7.60 0.98 9.09
C SER A 347 7.77 -0.51 8.86
N TYR A 348 6.65 -1.24 8.95
CA TYR A 348 6.63 -2.68 8.82
C TYR A 348 5.47 -3.11 7.91
N VAL A 349 5.72 -4.14 7.11
CA VAL A 349 4.66 -4.84 6.37
C VAL A 349 4.67 -6.31 6.78
N PHE A 350 3.48 -6.83 7.09
CA PHE A 350 3.24 -8.25 7.24
C PHE A 350 2.72 -8.78 5.91
N LEU A 351 3.20 -9.94 5.47
CA LEU A 351 2.84 -10.57 4.21
C LEU A 351 2.48 -12.04 4.46
N ASP A 352 1.37 -12.50 3.88
CA ASP A 352 0.85 -13.85 4.09
C ASP A 352 -0.05 -14.30 2.92
N ASN A 353 -0.39 -15.58 2.86
CA ASN A 353 -1.47 -16.12 2.04
C ASN A 353 -1.37 -15.81 0.54
N PHE A 354 -0.16 -15.95 -0.04
CA PHE A 354 0.04 -15.83 -1.48
C PHE A 354 -0.59 -17.01 -2.21
N HIS A 355 -1.39 -16.72 -3.24
CA HIS A 355 -1.98 -17.77 -4.07
C HIS A 355 -2.13 -17.38 -5.53
N TRP A 356 -2.14 -18.43 -6.37
CA TRP A 356 -2.53 -18.36 -7.77
C TRP A 356 -4.05 -18.48 -7.86
N GLY A 357 -4.69 -17.56 -8.57
CA GLY A 357 -6.15 -17.48 -8.68
C GLY A 357 -6.69 -17.77 -10.08
N CYS A 358 -8.01 -17.96 -10.13
CA CYS A 358 -8.81 -18.08 -11.36
C CYS A 358 -9.70 -16.85 -11.60
N GLU A 359 -9.93 -16.08 -10.54
CA GLU A 359 -10.67 -14.83 -10.57
C GLU A 359 -9.66 -13.71 -10.74
N GLY A 360 -9.42 -13.34 -12.00
CA GLY A 360 -8.62 -12.19 -12.36
C GLY A 360 -9.46 -10.92 -12.44
N THR A 361 -8.80 -9.80 -12.17
CA THR A 361 -9.29 -8.44 -12.42
C THR A 361 -8.57 -7.90 -13.66
N ASP A 362 -9.14 -6.91 -14.34
CA ASP A 362 -8.45 -6.24 -15.46
C ASP A 362 -7.32 -5.30 -14.98
N HIS A 363 -7.29 -4.97 -13.70
CA HIS A 363 -6.27 -4.15 -13.04
C HIS A 363 -6.10 -4.56 -11.57
N PRO A 364 -4.98 -4.21 -10.91
CA PRO A 364 -4.79 -4.54 -9.50
C PRO A 364 -5.81 -3.85 -8.60
N MET A 365 -6.20 -4.54 -7.53
CA MET A 365 -7.08 -4.01 -6.49
C MET A 365 -6.55 -4.38 -5.11
N THR A 366 -6.73 -3.50 -4.13
CA THR A 366 -6.47 -3.79 -2.72
C THR A 366 -7.70 -3.48 -1.89
N THR A 367 -8.14 -4.43 -1.08
CA THR A 367 -9.35 -4.27 -0.26
C THR A 367 -9.13 -4.80 1.16
N PRO A 368 -9.81 -4.26 2.18
CA PRO A 368 -9.75 -4.83 3.52
C PRO A 368 -10.29 -6.26 3.54
N VAL A 369 -9.60 -7.13 4.25
CA VAL A 369 -10.07 -8.50 4.49
C VAL A 369 -11.25 -8.47 5.48
N GLY A 370 -12.31 -9.20 5.13
CA GLY A 370 -13.59 -9.25 5.87
C GLY A 370 -13.59 -10.07 7.16
#